data_AF-A0A8H7TTT5-F1
#
_entry.id   AF-A0A8H7TTT5-F1
#
_cell.length_a   1.000
_cell.length_b   1.000
_cell.length_c   1.000
_cell.angle_alpha   90.00
_cell.angle_beta   90.00
_cell.angle_gamma   90.00
#
_symmetry.space_group_name_H-M   'P 1'
#
loop_
_entity.id
_entity.type
_entity.pdbx_description
1 polymer ?
#
loop_
_entity_poly.entity_id
_entity_poly.type
_entity_poly.pdbx_seq_one_letter_code
_entity_poly.pdbx_strand_id
1 'polypeptide(L)'
;MPFRGIKNANTGSVEGCGHGASLCSPPEGTQVSSINGGPFWDCRLPSRDYWGPYSTVREFHEALFNGVPWDCDCTKFPDLAELFTFYRQAENKLVLTHGDLSSLNILIQGDNVVGIVDWETAGWFPSYWEYTTAKYVNPQNPFWADPVDHFISPMPEELKMETIRRKYFGDF
;
A
#
# COMPACT_ATOMS: atom_id res chain seq x y z
N MET A 1 0.41 -21.17 -17.23
CA MET A 1 1.58 -20.80 -18.07
C MET A 1 2.22 -19.57 -17.42
N PRO A 2 3.56 -19.45 -17.34
CA PRO A 2 4.17 -18.34 -16.61
C PRO A 2 4.11 -17.06 -17.46
N PHE A 3 3.59 -15.98 -16.86
CA PHE A 3 3.59 -14.64 -17.46
C PHE A 3 5.04 -14.15 -17.59
N ARG A 4 5.44 -13.78 -18.82
CA ARG A 4 6.74 -13.15 -19.08
C ARG A 4 6.61 -11.64 -18.88
N GLY A 5 7.47 -11.13 -18.00
CA GLY A 5 7.87 -9.72 -17.79
C GLY A 5 7.05 -8.63 -18.47
N ILE A 6 6.32 -7.88 -17.66
CA ILE A 6 5.66 -6.63 -18.02
C ILE A 6 6.73 -5.62 -18.47
N LYS A 7 6.62 -5.14 -19.71
CA LYS A 7 7.24 -3.88 -20.14
C LYS A 7 6.12 -2.85 -20.19
N ASN A 8 6.25 -1.80 -19.36
CA ASN A 8 5.24 -0.77 -19.15
C ASN A 8 4.72 -0.17 -20.45
N ALA A 9 3.40 -0.08 -20.54
CA ALA A 9 2.69 0.69 -21.55
C ALA A 9 2.95 2.19 -21.34
N ASN A 10 3.26 2.88 -22.44
CA ASN A 10 3.48 4.32 -22.51
C ASN A 10 2.34 5.10 -21.86
N THR A 11 2.65 5.83 -20.79
CA THR A 11 1.83 6.96 -20.34
C THR A 11 2.24 8.20 -21.11
N GLY A 12 1.25 8.85 -21.73
CA GLY A 12 1.43 10.18 -22.29
C GLY A 12 1.84 11.16 -21.20
N SER A 13 2.92 11.88 -21.46
CA SER A 13 3.28 13.18 -20.88
C SER A 13 3.19 13.29 -19.35
N VAL A 14 4.12 12.62 -18.67
CA VAL A 14 4.80 13.24 -17.52
C VAL A 14 6.25 13.43 -17.99
N GLU A 15 6.60 14.67 -18.37
CA GLU A 15 7.98 14.98 -18.74
C GLU A 15 8.89 14.66 -17.54
N GLY A 16 9.81 13.72 -17.72
CA GLY A 16 10.92 13.54 -16.78
C GLY A 16 11.13 12.16 -16.17
N CYS A 17 10.97 11.05 -16.89
CA CYS A 17 11.62 9.79 -16.50
C CYS A 17 12.21 9.06 -17.71
N GLY A 18 13.51 9.22 -17.92
CA GLY A 18 14.28 8.48 -18.91
C GLY A 18 14.49 7.03 -18.48
N HIS A 19 14.25 6.12 -19.42
CA HIS A 19 14.79 4.76 -19.55
C HIS A 19 15.63 4.23 -18.38
N GLY A 20 14.98 3.52 -17.48
CA GLY A 20 15.57 2.79 -16.36
C GLY A 20 14.50 2.62 -15.29
N ALA A 21 14.16 1.39 -14.93
CA ALA A 21 13.15 1.10 -13.92
C ALA A 21 13.62 1.61 -12.55
N SER A 22 13.32 2.87 -12.27
CA SER A 22 13.33 3.45 -10.94
C SER A 22 11.89 3.83 -10.65
N LEU A 23 11.29 3.23 -9.62
CA LEU A 23 10.06 3.75 -9.03
C LEU A 23 10.26 5.26 -8.85
N CYS A 24 9.31 6.07 -9.31
CA CYS A 24 9.40 7.53 -9.18
C CYS A 24 9.72 7.84 -7.71
N SER A 25 10.93 8.34 -7.47
CA SER A 25 11.33 8.71 -6.13
C SER A 25 10.43 9.87 -5.69
N PRO A 26 9.91 9.83 -4.46
CA PRO A 26 9.05 10.89 -3.98
C PRO A 26 9.80 12.23 -4.04
N PRO A 27 9.15 13.32 -4.46
CA PRO A 27 9.70 14.66 -4.31
C PRO A 27 10.18 14.93 -2.88
N GLU A 28 11.16 15.82 -2.72
CA GLU A 28 11.62 16.21 -1.39
C GLU A 28 10.47 16.77 -0.55
N GLY A 29 10.37 16.34 0.71
CA GLY A 29 9.29 16.74 1.62
C GLY A 29 7.95 16.01 1.40
N THR A 30 7.92 14.94 0.60
CA THR A 30 6.70 14.12 0.44
C THR A 30 6.28 13.50 1.77
N GLN A 31 4.97 13.58 2.02
CA GLN A 31 4.30 13.06 3.21
C GLN A 31 3.52 11.79 2.87
N VAL A 32 3.14 11.00 3.87
CA VAL A 32 2.14 9.94 3.66
C VAL A 32 0.80 10.60 3.36
N SER A 33 0.38 10.55 2.10
CA SER A 33 -0.67 11.43 1.58
C SER A 33 -1.23 10.93 0.25
N SER A 34 -2.33 11.54 -0.22
CA SER A 34 -2.80 11.36 -1.61
C SER A 34 -1.78 11.89 -2.62
N ILE A 35 -1.97 11.60 -3.91
CA ILE A 35 -1.07 12.05 -4.98
C ILE A 35 -0.84 13.56 -5.01
N ASN A 36 -1.83 14.35 -4.56
CA ASN A 36 -1.77 15.81 -4.50
C ASN A 36 -1.23 16.35 -3.17
N GLY A 37 -0.71 15.49 -2.29
CA GLY A 37 -0.19 15.88 -0.97
C GLY A 37 -1.26 16.15 0.10
N GLY A 38 -2.53 15.88 -0.19
CA GLY A 38 -3.65 16.09 0.72
C GLY A 38 -4.05 14.84 1.50
N PRO A 39 -5.17 14.89 2.25
CA PRO A 39 -5.76 13.70 2.86
C PRO A 39 -6.09 12.64 1.81
N PHE A 40 -6.15 11.38 2.23
CA PHE A 40 -6.50 10.23 1.39
C PHE A 40 -7.66 9.44 2.00
N TRP A 41 -8.38 8.71 1.16
CA TRP A 41 -9.42 7.78 1.56
C TRP A 41 -8.94 6.34 1.33
N ASP A 42 -9.31 5.43 2.24
CA ASP A 42 -9.04 4.00 2.13
C ASP A 42 -10.16 3.23 2.83
N CYS A 43 -11.00 2.52 2.07
CA CYS A 43 -12.15 1.78 2.59
C CYS A 43 -11.80 0.72 3.62
N ARG A 44 -10.52 0.31 3.71
CA ARG A 44 -10.05 -0.72 4.65
C ARG A 44 -9.73 -0.13 6.02
N LEU A 45 -9.79 1.20 6.17
CA LEU A 45 -9.53 1.92 7.41
C LEU A 45 -10.85 2.44 8.01
N PRO A 46 -11.32 1.87 9.13
CA PRO A 46 -12.71 2.02 9.53
C PRO A 46 -13.06 3.27 10.35
N SER A 47 -12.06 3.93 10.93
CA SER A 47 -12.31 4.90 12.00
C SER A 47 -12.63 6.32 11.54
N ARG A 48 -12.44 6.63 10.24
CA ARG A 48 -12.66 7.97 9.67
C ARG A 48 -12.68 7.92 8.14
N ASP A 49 -13.39 8.87 7.53
CA ASP A 49 -13.48 8.99 6.07
C ASP A 49 -12.15 9.37 5.42
N TYR A 50 -11.40 10.31 6.02
CA TYR A 50 -10.13 10.78 5.45
C TYR A 50 -8.97 10.71 6.45
N TRP A 51 -7.81 10.36 5.93
CA TRP A 51 -6.57 10.15 6.68
C TRP A 51 -5.46 11.07 6.18
N GLY A 52 -4.55 11.46 7.08
CA GLY A 52 -3.38 12.25 6.75
C GLY A 52 -3.69 13.69 6.29
N PRO A 53 -2.71 14.36 5.65
CA PRO A 53 -1.35 13.86 5.39
C PRO A 53 -0.55 13.66 6.69
N TYR A 54 0.43 12.76 6.67
CA TYR A 54 1.33 12.50 7.80
C TYR A 54 2.78 12.80 7.40
N SER A 55 3.51 13.54 8.23
CA SER A 55 4.87 13.99 7.91
C SER A 55 5.87 12.84 7.86
N THR A 56 5.56 11.74 8.55
CA THR A 56 6.40 10.55 8.62
C THR A 56 5.58 9.27 8.53
N VAL A 57 6.23 8.18 8.14
CA VAL A 57 5.66 6.83 8.19
C VAL A 57 5.29 6.45 9.63
N ARG A 58 6.06 6.93 10.62
CA ARG A 58 5.74 6.76 12.03
C ARG A 58 4.41 7.38 12.41
N GLU A 59 4.16 8.64 12.04
CA GLU A 59 2.87 9.31 12.32
C GLU A 59 1.70 8.58 11.66
N PHE A 60 1.90 8.08 10.44
CA PHE A 60 0.92 7.23 9.77
C PHE A 60 0.66 5.94 10.57
N HIS A 61 1.70 5.23 11.00
CA HIS A 61 1.60 4.02 11.81
C HIS A 61 0.92 4.27 13.16
N GLU A 62 1.24 5.37 13.84
CA GLU A 62 0.57 5.80 15.07
C GLU A 62 -0.93 6.01 14.84
N ALA A 63 -1.31 6.61 13.71
CA ALA A 63 -2.71 6.82 13.36
C ALA A 63 -3.48 5.51 13.13
N LEU A 64 -2.83 4.47 12.57
CA LEU A 64 -3.46 3.16 12.30
C LEU A 64 -3.95 2.45 13.57
N PHE A 65 -3.48 2.85 14.75
CA PHE A 65 -3.84 2.26 16.04
C PHE A 65 -5.01 2.95 16.74
N ASN A 66 -5.70 3.87 16.06
CA ASN A 66 -6.95 4.49 16.51
C ASN A 66 -6.91 5.06 17.95
N GLY A 67 -5.80 5.71 18.31
CA GLY A 67 -5.62 6.33 19.63
C GLY A 67 -5.07 5.41 20.72
N VAL A 68 -4.77 4.14 20.43
CA VAL A 68 -3.97 3.31 21.33
C VAL A 68 -2.56 3.92 21.44
N PRO A 69 -2.04 4.16 22.66
CA PRO A 69 -0.70 4.70 22.83
C PRO A 69 0.36 3.83 22.17
N TRP A 70 1.30 4.46 21.48
CA TRP A 70 2.44 3.81 20.82
C TRP A 70 3.27 2.91 21.75
N ASP A 71 3.33 3.30 23.03
CA ASP A 71 4.04 2.59 24.10
C ASP A 71 3.09 1.82 25.04
N CYS A 72 1.96 1.30 24.52
CA CYS A 72 1.07 0.44 25.30
C CYS A 72 1.82 -0.76 25.90
N ASP A 73 1.44 -1.15 27.12
CA ASP A 73 1.76 -2.49 27.60
C ASP A 73 0.90 -3.50 26.86
N CYS A 74 1.50 -4.09 25.83
CA CYS A 74 0.90 -5.08 24.98
C CYS A 74 1.50 -6.49 25.23
N THR A 75 2.11 -6.72 26.40
CA THR A 75 2.73 -8.02 26.79
C THR A 75 1.78 -9.21 26.77
N LYS A 76 0.48 -8.98 26.97
CA LYS A 76 -0.57 -10.02 26.89
C LYS A 76 -0.95 -10.39 25.45
N PHE A 77 -0.48 -9.64 24.46
CA PHE A 77 -0.81 -9.78 23.04
C PHE A 77 0.50 -9.83 22.23
N PRO A 78 1.17 -10.99 22.16
CA PRO A 78 2.52 -11.10 21.59
C PRO A 78 2.60 -10.73 20.10
N ASP A 79 1.56 -11.03 19.33
CA ASP A 79 1.44 -10.64 17.92
C ASP A 79 1.26 -9.11 17.76
N LEU A 80 0.47 -8.48 18.63
CA LEU A 80 0.37 -7.03 18.65
C LEU A 80 1.70 -6.35 19.05
N ALA A 81 2.43 -6.91 20.01
CA ALA A 81 3.76 -6.44 20.38
C ALA A 81 4.78 -6.57 19.22
N GLU A 82 4.66 -7.64 18.43
CA GLU A 82 5.42 -7.85 17.19
C GLU A 82 5.11 -6.76 16.16
N LEU A 83 3.83 -6.47 15.91
CA LEU A 83 3.39 -5.39 15.00
C LEU A 83 3.96 -4.02 15.40
N PHE A 84 3.90 -3.66 16.68
CA PHE A 84 4.48 -2.40 17.15
C PHE A 84 6.00 -2.36 16.95
N THR A 85 6.68 -3.49 17.16
CA THR A 85 8.14 -3.58 16.95
C THR A 85 8.49 -3.41 15.47
N PHE A 86 7.72 -4.04 14.59
CA PHE A 86 7.86 -3.88 13.15
C PHE A 86 7.67 -2.41 12.71
N TYR A 87 6.61 -1.73 13.15
CA TYR A 87 6.38 -0.32 12.82
C TYR A 87 7.44 0.63 13.41
N ARG A 88 7.98 0.33 14.60
CA ARG A 88 9.10 1.10 15.18
C ARG A 88 10.39 1.05 14.37
N GLN A 89 10.55 0.03 13.54
CA GLN A 89 11.73 -0.15 12.69
C GLN A 89 11.51 0.37 11.26
N ALA A 90 10.31 0.83 10.93
CA ALA A 90 9.98 1.27 9.58
C ALA A 90 10.76 2.53 9.18
N GLU A 91 11.30 2.50 7.98
CA GLU A 91 11.98 3.64 7.38
C GLU A 91 10.97 4.62 6.77
N ASN A 92 11.32 5.91 6.71
CA ASN A 92 10.54 6.95 6.02
C ASN A 92 10.76 6.91 4.49
N LYS A 93 10.63 5.72 3.88
CA LYS A 93 10.73 5.54 2.43
C LYS A 93 9.33 5.39 1.85
N LEU A 94 8.96 6.36 1.02
CA LEU A 94 7.66 6.38 0.33
C LEU A 94 7.84 6.03 -1.14
N VAL A 95 6.82 5.38 -1.70
CA VAL A 95 6.67 5.13 -3.13
C VAL A 95 5.27 5.52 -3.55
N LEU A 96 5.07 5.75 -4.85
CA LEU A 96 3.74 5.91 -5.40
C LEU A 96 3.02 4.56 -5.38
N THR A 97 1.87 4.51 -4.71
CA THR A 97 0.99 3.33 -4.65
C THR A 97 -0.33 3.64 -5.34
N HIS A 98 -0.95 2.64 -5.94
CA HIS A 98 -2.29 2.71 -6.52
C HIS A 98 -3.37 2.73 -5.45
N GLY A 99 -3.21 1.91 -4.40
CA GLY A 99 -4.17 1.81 -3.29
C GLY A 99 -5.36 0.88 -3.53
N ASP A 100 -5.77 0.70 -4.79
CA ASP A 100 -6.84 -0.23 -5.19
C ASP A 100 -6.44 -1.15 -6.36
N LEU A 101 -5.22 -1.70 -6.35
CA LEU A 101 -4.75 -2.51 -7.47
C LEU A 101 -5.44 -3.89 -7.47
N SER A 102 -6.37 -4.06 -8.41
CA SER A 102 -7.14 -5.28 -8.61
C SER A 102 -7.20 -5.68 -10.09
N SER A 103 -7.64 -6.90 -10.38
CA SER A 103 -7.89 -7.33 -11.76
C SER A 103 -8.91 -6.46 -12.50
N LEU A 104 -9.77 -5.72 -11.79
CA LEU A 104 -10.78 -4.83 -12.39
C LEU A 104 -10.15 -3.53 -12.90
N ASN A 105 -8.99 -3.15 -12.36
CA ASN A 105 -8.31 -1.90 -12.64
C ASN A 105 -7.11 -2.08 -13.59
N ILE A 106 -6.92 -3.28 -14.13
CA ILE A 106 -5.85 -3.61 -15.09
C ILE A 106 -6.45 -3.86 -16.47
N LEU A 107 -6.06 -3.04 -17.44
CA LEU A 107 -6.47 -3.18 -18.83
C LEU A 107 -5.50 -4.10 -19.58
N ILE A 108 -6.04 -5.10 -20.28
CA ILE A 108 -5.27 -6.10 -21.00
C ILE A 108 -5.65 -6.10 -22.49
N GLN A 109 -4.64 -6.16 -23.37
CA GLN A 109 -4.81 -6.41 -24.80
C GLN A 109 -3.99 -7.65 -25.20
N GLY A 110 -4.68 -8.75 -25.50
CA GLY A 110 -4.03 -10.05 -25.68
C GLY A 110 -3.40 -10.52 -24.36
N ASP A 111 -2.09 -10.75 -24.37
CA ASP A 111 -1.32 -11.14 -23.17
C ASP A 111 -0.58 -9.95 -22.51
N ASN A 112 -0.80 -8.72 -23.00
CA ASN A 112 -0.08 -7.54 -22.55
C ASN A 112 -0.97 -6.65 -21.66
N VAL A 113 -0.42 -6.21 -20.53
CA VAL A 113 -0.99 -5.11 -19.75
C VAL A 113 -0.79 -3.82 -20.54
N VAL A 114 -1.89 -3.15 -20.89
CA VAL A 114 -1.89 -1.91 -21.68
C VAL A 114 -2.24 -0.67 -20.85
N GLY A 115 -2.68 -0.86 -19.62
CA GLY A 115 -2.96 0.26 -18.72
C GLY A 115 -3.37 -0.18 -17.33
N ILE A 116 -3.22 0.74 -16.39
CA ILE A 116 -3.78 0.68 -15.04
C ILE A 116 -4.68 1.91 -14.90
N VAL A 117 -5.91 1.71 -14.47
CA VAL A 117 -6.94 2.76 -14.32
C VAL A 117 -7.40 2.84 -12.88
N ASP A 118 -8.20 3.85 -12.57
CA ASP A 118 -8.80 4.06 -11.24
C ASP A 118 -7.80 4.48 -10.14
N TRP A 119 -7.08 5.56 -10.40
CA TRP A 119 -6.03 6.11 -9.52
C TRP A 119 -6.59 7.00 -8.38
N GLU A 120 -7.88 6.93 -8.04
CA GLU A 120 -8.49 7.85 -7.06
C GLU A 120 -7.96 7.64 -5.63
N THR A 121 -7.54 6.41 -5.30
CA THR A 121 -6.93 6.04 -4.01
C THR A 121 -5.40 6.17 -4.03
N ALA A 122 -4.82 6.64 -5.12
CA ALA A 122 -3.38 6.67 -5.28
C ALA A 122 -2.72 7.74 -4.40
N GLY A 123 -1.52 7.42 -3.95
CA GLY A 123 -0.76 8.34 -3.11
C GLY A 123 0.63 7.85 -2.77
N TRP A 124 1.26 8.56 -1.84
CA TRP A 124 2.62 8.28 -1.39
C TRP A 124 2.55 7.52 -0.07
N PHE A 125 2.99 6.27 -0.07
CA PHE A 125 2.90 5.37 1.08
C PHE A 125 4.16 4.52 1.22
N PRO A 126 4.38 3.89 2.40
CA PRO A 126 5.37 2.82 2.52
C PRO A 126 5.16 1.75 1.43
N SER A 127 6.25 1.20 0.89
CA SER A 127 6.18 0.24 -0.22
C SER A 127 5.31 -0.99 0.07
N TYR A 128 5.23 -1.41 1.32
CA TYR A 128 4.40 -2.55 1.70
C TYR A 128 2.90 -2.28 1.53
N TRP A 129 2.47 -1.01 1.54
CA TRP A 129 1.06 -0.64 1.48
C TRP A 129 0.41 -1.10 0.17
N GLU A 130 1.12 -1.01 -0.95
CA GLU A 130 0.63 -1.52 -2.25
C GLU A 130 0.47 -3.04 -2.25
N TYR A 131 1.42 -3.77 -1.67
CA TYR A 131 1.34 -5.22 -1.59
C TYR A 131 0.16 -5.69 -0.71
N THR A 132 0.02 -5.08 0.47
CA THR A 132 -1.00 -5.49 1.43
C THR A 132 -2.41 -5.02 1.05
N THR A 133 -2.55 -3.84 0.41
CA THR A 133 -3.80 -3.41 -0.24
C THR A 133 -4.22 -4.41 -1.32
N ALA A 134 -3.35 -4.70 -2.29
CA ALA A 134 -3.66 -5.60 -3.39
C ALA A 134 -4.03 -7.01 -2.91
N LYS A 135 -3.35 -7.55 -1.88
CA LYS A 135 -3.68 -8.84 -1.26
C LYS A 135 -5.07 -8.88 -0.60
N TYR A 136 -5.59 -7.73 -0.15
CA TYR A 136 -6.87 -7.62 0.56
C TYR A 136 -7.93 -6.78 -0.16
N VAL A 137 -7.70 -6.43 -1.42
CA VAL A 137 -8.53 -5.51 -2.20
C VAL A 137 -9.98 -5.99 -2.31
N ASN A 138 -10.19 -7.32 -2.33
CA ASN A 138 -11.52 -7.90 -2.34
C ASN A 138 -11.58 -9.16 -1.46
N PRO A 139 -12.11 -9.06 -0.23
CA PRO A 139 -12.30 -10.20 0.68
C PRO A 139 -13.18 -11.32 0.10
N GLN A 140 -14.05 -10.99 -0.85
CA GLN A 140 -14.99 -11.93 -1.48
C GLN A 140 -14.39 -12.61 -2.71
N ASN A 141 -13.26 -12.12 -3.23
CA ASN A 141 -12.60 -12.67 -4.41
C ASN A 141 -11.14 -13.05 -4.11
N PRO A 142 -10.91 -14.19 -3.45
CA PRO A 142 -9.57 -14.64 -3.10
C PRO A 142 -8.71 -14.98 -4.33
N PHE A 143 -9.31 -15.15 -5.52
CA PHE A 143 -8.58 -15.43 -6.75
C PHE A 143 -7.54 -14.36 -7.07
N TRP A 144 -7.75 -13.11 -6.66
CA TRP A 144 -6.80 -12.04 -6.92
C TRP A 144 -5.55 -12.09 -6.04
N ALA A 145 -5.65 -12.66 -4.83
CA ALA A 145 -4.53 -12.65 -3.89
C ALA A 145 -3.31 -13.42 -4.40
N ASP A 146 -3.50 -14.57 -5.07
CA ASP A 146 -2.38 -15.37 -5.55
C ASP A 146 -1.62 -14.70 -6.73
N PRO A 147 -2.30 -14.18 -7.78
CA PRO A 147 -1.65 -13.44 -8.86
C PRO A 147 -0.84 -12.22 -8.43
N VAL A 148 -1.17 -11.56 -7.32
CA VAL A 148 -0.42 -10.38 -6.84
C VAL A 148 1.08 -10.69 -6.69
N ASP A 149 1.44 -11.90 -6.26
CA ASP A 149 2.84 -12.31 -6.08
C ASP A 149 3.63 -12.41 -7.40
N HIS A 150 2.93 -12.39 -8.54
CA HIS A 150 3.56 -12.36 -9.87
C HIS A 150 3.81 -10.93 -10.38
N PHE A 151 3.13 -9.93 -9.83
CA PHE A 151 3.18 -8.54 -10.29
C PHE A 151 3.91 -7.63 -9.32
N ILE A 152 3.77 -7.89 -8.01
CA ILE A 152 4.42 -7.15 -6.93
C ILE A 152 5.35 -8.13 -6.21
N SER A 153 6.57 -7.69 -5.90
CA SER A 153 7.52 -8.49 -5.12
C SER A 153 6.88 -8.90 -3.79
N PRO A 154 6.80 -10.20 -3.47
CA PRO A 154 6.15 -10.65 -2.25
C PRO A 154 6.80 -10.10 -0.99
N MET A 155 5.97 -9.62 -0.06
CA MET A 155 6.36 -9.05 1.24
C MET A 155 5.62 -9.81 2.37
N PRO A 156 5.97 -11.08 2.63
CA PRO A 156 5.18 -11.96 3.50
C PRO A 156 5.19 -11.53 4.97
N GLU A 157 6.27 -10.93 5.47
CA GLU A 157 6.32 -10.42 6.84
C GLU A 157 5.38 -9.21 6.98
N GLU A 158 5.38 -8.31 6.00
CA GLU A 158 4.53 -7.13 5.96
C GLU A 158 3.04 -7.51 5.82
N LEU A 159 2.74 -8.55 5.05
CA LEU A 159 1.39 -9.11 4.97
C LEU A 159 0.92 -9.74 6.28
N LYS A 160 1.82 -10.43 6.99
CA LYS A 160 1.54 -10.93 8.36
C LYS A 160 1.26 -9.75 9.30
N MET A 161 2.04 -8.67 9.24
CA MET A 161 1.80 -7.47 10.04
C MET A 161 0.47 -6.80 9.70
N GLU A 162 0.10 -6.72 8.42
CA GLU A 162 -1.23 -6.22 8.02
C GLU A 162 -2.35 -7.13 8.55
N THR A 163 -2.16 -8.46 8.54
CA THR A 163 -3.13 -9.41 9.11
C THR A 163 -3.37 -9.11 10.59
N ILE A 164 -2.29 -8.90 11.36
CA ILE A 164 -2.36 -8.55 12.78
C ILE A 164 -3.02 -7.18 12.96
N ARG A 165 -2.62 -6.17 12.18
CA ARG A 165 -3.23 -4.83 12.23
C ARG A 165 -4.74 -4.92 12.04
N ARG A 166 -5.20 -5.64 11.02
CA ARG A 166 -6.63 -5.80 10.76
C ARG A 166 -7.34 -6.56 11.89
N LYS A 167 -6.71 -7.60 12.46
CA LYS A 167 -7.30 -8.37 13.59
C LYS A 167 -7.64 -7.48 14.80
N TYR A 168 -6.81 -6.46 15.08
CA TYR A 168 -6.98 -5.59 16.24
C TYR A 168 -7.64 -4.23 15.92
N PHE A 169 -7.48 -3.72 14.71
CA PHE A 169 -7.84 -2.34 14.32
C PHE A 169 -8.57 -2.23 12.97
N GLY A 170 -8.93 -3.34 12.35
CA GLY A 170 -9.77 -3.36 11.13
C GLY A 170 -11.22 -3.65 11.47
N ASP A 171 -12.13 -3.23 10.59
CA ASP A 171 -13.51 -3.72 10.61
C ASP A 171 -13.54 -5.12 10.00
N PHE A 172 -13.97 -6.10 10.79
CA PHE A 172 -14.30 -7.45 10.37
C PHE A 172 -15.67 -7.83 10.92
#